data_AF-A0A960D1J7-F1
#
_entry.id   AF-A0A960D1J7-F1
#
_cell.length_a   1.000
_cell.length_b   1.000
_cell.length_c   1.000
_cell.angle_alpha   90.00
_cell.angle_beta   90.00
_cell.angle_gamma   90.00
#
_symmetry.space_group_name_H-M   'P 1'
#
loop_
_entity.id
_entity.type
_entity.pdbx_description
1 polymer ?
#
loop_
_entity_poly.entity_id
_entity_poly.type
_entity_poly.pdbx_seq_one_letter_code
_entity_poly.pdbx_strand_id
1 'polypeptide(L)' 'MTSFGDLLGPEPVLLPGDSEAEAELDAGENPAIVAAAHPASSVAWAALAEEALAEDKAITAYAYARTGY' A
#
# COMPACT_ATOMS: atom_id res chain seq x y z
N MET A 1 22.14 -5.14 -9.22
CA MET A 1 22.16 -5.72 -7.87
C MET A 1 21.26 -6.95 -7.92
N THR A 2 21.79 -8.11 -8.28
CA THR A 2 21.04 -9.37 -8.28
C THR A 2 20.94 -9.85 -6.83
N SER A 3 19.76 -9.73 -6.23
CA SER A 3 19.47 -10.36 -4.94
C SER A 3 19.46 -11.87 -5.17
N PHE A 4 20.53 -12.56 -4.75
CA PHE A 4 20.45 -13.99 -4.52
C PHE A 4 19.67 -14.16 -3.22
N GLY A 5 18.34 -14.29 -3.34
CA GLY A 5 17.49 -14.61 -2.20
C GLY A 5 18.06 -15.82 -1.47
N ASP A 6 17.97 -15.79 -0.14
CA ASP A 6 18.44 -16.85 0.76
C ASP A 6 18.05 -18.23 0.21
N LEU A 7 18.99 -18.92 -0.45
CA LEU A 7 18.72 -20.13 -1.24
C LEU A 7 18.28 -21.32 -0.38
N LEU A 8 18.29 -21.16 0.95
CA LEU A 8 17.86 -22.12 1.95
C LEU A 8 16.75 -21.55 2.87
N GLY A 9 16.35 -20.30 2.66
CA GLY A 9 15.28 -19.65 3.40
C GLY A 9 13.91 -20.06 2.87
N PRO A 10 12.86 -20.04 3.71
CA PRO A 10 11.50 -20.24 3.23
C PRO A 10 11.12 -19.13 2.22
N GLU A 11 10.24 -19.46 1.28
CA GLU A 11 9.70 -18.46 0.36
C GLU A 11 9.07 -17.29 1.14
N PRO A 12 9.23 -16.05 0.67
CA PRO A 12 8.68 -14.89 1.35
C PRO A 12 7.16 -14.98 1.39
N VAL A 13 6.59 -14.79 2.58
CA VAL A 13 5.15 -14.62 2.74
C VAL A 13 4.80 -13.20 2.32
N LEU A 14 4.03 -13.09 1.25
CA LEU A 14 3.54 -11.81 0.74
C LEU A 14 2.14 -11.54 1.29
N LEU A 15 1.80 -10.26 1.42
CA LEU A 15 0.41 -9.87 1.65
C LEU A 15 -0.44 -10.25 0.42
N PRO A 16 -1.72 -10.58 0.61
CA PRO A 16 -2.65 -10.72 -0.51
C PRO A 16 -2.70 -9.41 -1.28
N GLY A 17 -2.44 -9.47 -2.59
CA GLY A 17 -2.63 -8.32 -3.48
C GLY A 17 -4.10 -8.05 -3.74
N ASP A 18 -4.40 -6.83 -4.18
CA ASP A 18 -5.73 -6.42 -4.65
C ASP A 18 -5.58 -5.79 -6.04
N SER A 19 -5.74 -6.62 -7.07
CA SER A 19 -5.49 -6.21 -8.45
C SER A 19 -6.43 -5.12 -8.96
N GLU A 20 -7.62 -4.99 -8.38
CA GLU A 20 -8.57 -3.94 -8.78
C GLU A 20 -8.16 -2.60 -8.17
N ALA A 21 -7.83 -2.59 -6.87
CA ALA A 21 -7.28 -1.41 -6.21
C ALA A 21 -5.97 -0.95 -6.87
N GLU A 22 -5.07 -1.88 -7.21
CA GLU A 22 -3.82 -1.58 -7.92
C GLU A 22 -4.08 -0.94 -9.29
N ALA A 23 -5.02 -1.49 -10.07
CA ALA A 23 -5.36 -0.94 -11.38
C ALA A 23 -5.97 0.46 -11.30
N GLU A 24 -6.80 0.74 -10.30
CA GLU A 24 -7.36 2.08 -10.08
C GLU A 24 -6.27 3.10 -9.69
N LEU A 25 -5.33 2.71 -8.82
CA LEU A 25 -4.18 3.56 -8.45
C LEU A 25 -3.26 3.82 -9.64
N ASP A 26 -2.97 2.79 -10.44
CA ASP A 26 -2.17 2.91 -11.67
C ASP A 26 -2.84 3.81 -12.73
N ALA A 27 -4.17 3.86 -12.73
CA ALA A 27 -4.95 4.78 -13.54
C ALA A 27 -4.94 6.23 -13.01
N GLY A 28 -4.37 6.46 -11.84
CA GLY A 28 -4.28 7.78 -11.18
C GLY A 28 -5.54 8.19 -10.43
N GLU A 29 -6.39 7.24 -10.04
CA GLU A 29 -7.54 7.53 -9.17
C GLU A 29 -7.07 8.00 -7.78
N ASN A 30 -7.92 8.80 -7.12
CA ASN A 30 -7.62 9.32 -5.80
C ASN A 30 -7.48 8.18 -4.76
N PRO A 31 -6.34 8.06 -4.06
CA PRO A 31 -6.13 6.98 -3.08
C PRO A 31 -7.17 6.93 -1.96
N ALA A 32 -7.79 8.06 -1.58
CA ALA A 32 -8.87 8.07 -0.59
C ALA A 32 -10.15 7.41 -1.13
N ILE A 33 -10.44 7.54 -2.43
CA ILE A 33 -11.56 6.85 -3.07
C ILE A 33 -11.27 5.35 -3.15
N VAL A 34 -10.07 4.98 -3.63
CA VAL A 34 -9.64 3.59 -3.74
C VAL A 34 -9.65 2.91 -2.37
N ALA A 35 -9.10 3.54 -1.33
CA ALA A 35 -9.06 2.97 0.02
C ALA A 35 -10.47 2.81 0.64
N ALA A 36 -11.41 3.68 0.28
CA ALA A 36 -12.80 3.54 0.71
C ALA A 36 -13.54 2.41 -0.02
N ALA A 37 -13.24 2.20 -1.31
CA ALA A 37 -13.81 1.11 -2.11
C ALA A 37 -13.19 -0.25 -1.77
N HIS A 38 -11.89 -0.26 -1.49
CA HIS A 38 -11.06 -1.45 -1.22
C HIS A 38 -10.46 -1.39 0.19
N PRO A 39 -11.27 -1.43 1.26
CA PRO A 39 -10.80 -1.19 2.63
C PRO A 39 -9.82 -2.25 3.16
N ALA A 40 -9.78 -3.44 2.56
CA ALA A 40 -8.83 -4.50 2.89
C ALA A 40 -7.49 -4.38 2.12
N SER A 41 -7.41 -3.48 1.14
CA SER A 41 -6.21 -3.29 0.32
C SER A 41 -5.16 -2.47 1.07
N SER A 42 -4.09 -3.13 1.50
CA SER A 42 -2.95 -2.46 2.15
C SER A 42 -2.31 -1.41 1.23
N VAL A 43 -2.28 -1.65 -0.08
CA VAL A 43 -1.66 -0.73 -1.05
C VAL A 43 -2.45 0.57 -1.22
N ALA A 44 -3.78 0.51 -1.16
CA ALA A 44 -4.62 1.71 -1.22
C ALA A 44 -4.39 2.63 -0.01
N TRP A 45 -4.33 2.05 1.20
CA TRP A 45 -4.00 2.80 2.41
C TRP A 45 -2.56 3.34 2.42
N ALA A 46 -1.60 2.58 1.85
CA ALA A 46 -0.22 3.01 1.74
C ALA A 46 -0.08 4.23 0.81
N ALA A 47 -0.71 4.21 -0.36
CA ALA A 47 -0.72 5.34 -1.30
C ALA A 47 -1.31 6.59 -0.65
N LEU A 48 -2.44 6.46 0.06
CA LEU A 48 -3.05 7.57 0.80
C LEU A 48 -2.15 8.11 1.93
N ALA A 49 -1.41 7.23 2.61
CA ALA A 49 -0.46 7.61 3.65
C ALA A 49 0.73 8.40 3.07
N GLU A 50 1.24 7.96 1.91
CA GLU A 50 2.34 8.64 1.20
C GLU A 50 1.94 10.04 0.74
N GLU A 51 0.73 10.22 0.20
CA GLU A 51 0.19 11.54 -0.14
C GLU A 51 0.12 12.46 1.10
N ALA A 52 -0.44 11.96 2.21
CA ALA A 52 -0.51 12.75 3.44
C ALA A 52 0.89 13.11 3.98
N LEU A 53 1.87 12.22 3.84
CA LEU A 53 3.24 12.47 4.26
C LEU A 53 3.91 13.53 3.38
N ALA A 54 3.68 13.52 2.08
CA ALA A 54 4.18 14.53 1.14
C ALA A 54 3.63 15.94 1.45
N GLU A 55 2.48 16.03 2.11
CA GLU A 55 1.89 17.27 2.62
C GLU A 55 2.33 17.63 4.05
N ASP A 56 3.39 17.02 4.58
CA ASP A 56 3.90 17.19 5.96
C ASP A 56 2.88 16.80 7.06
N LYS A 57 1.86 16.00 6.74
CA LYS A 57 0.84 15.52 7.70
C LYS A 57 1.25 14.18 8.31
N ALA A 58 2.38 14.17 9.02
CA ALA A 58 3.00 12.93 9.54
C ALA A 58 2.06 12.08 10.42
N ILE A 59 1.24 12.70 11.27
CA ILE A 59 0.29 11.96 12.14
C ILE A 59 -0.82 11.33 11.30
N THR A 60 -1.32 12.03 10.30
CA THR A 60 -2.36 11.54 9.39
C THR A 60 -1.83 10.39 8.54
N ALA A 61 -0.63 10.53 7.98
CA ALA A 61 0.05 9.46 7.26
C ALA A 61 0.21 8.20 8.13
N TYR A 62 0.67 8.36 9.38
CA TYR A 62 0.78 7.25 10.32
C TYR A 62 -0.56 6.59 10.62
N ALA A 63 -1.63 7.37 10.75
CA ALA A 63 -2.98 6.83 10.96
C ALA A 63 -3.43 5.96 9.77
N TYR A 64 -3.26 6.43 8.53
CA TYR A 64 -3.59 5.66 7.33
C TYR A 64 -2.75 4.38 7.22
N ALA A 65 -1.44 4.46 7.47
CA ALA A 65 -0.56 3.30 7.42
C ALA A 65 -0.93 2.21 8.45
N ARG A 66 -1.55 2.59 9.59
CA ARG A 66 -2.02 1.64 10.60
C ARG A 66 -3.35 1.00 10.25
N THR A 67 -4.15 1.61 9.39
CA THR A 67 -5.45 1.09 8.95
C THR A 67 -5.30 -0.02 7.91
N GLY A 68 -4.30 0.07 7.04
CA GLY A 68 -4.08 -0.91 5.96
C GLY A 68 -3.43 -2.24 6.36
N TYR A 69 -3.50 -2.66 7.62
CA TYR A 69 -2.96 -3.94 8.13
C TYR A 69 -4.05 -4.98 8.40
#